data_AF-A0A9J6GWP0-F1
#
_entry.id   AF-A0A9J6GWP0-F1
#
_cell.length_a   1.000
_cell.length_b   1.000
_cell.length_c   1.000
_cell.angle_alpha   90.00
_cell.angle_beta   90.00
_cell.angle_gamma   90.00
#
_symmetry.space_group_name_H-M   'P 1'
#
loop_
_entity.id
_entity.type
_entity.pdbx_description
1 polymer ?
#
loop_
_entity_poly.entity_id
_entity_poly.type
_entity_poly.pdbx_seq_one_letter_code
_entity_poly.pdbx_strand_id
1 'polypeptide(L)'
;MRYMEDGKTLFVPPGLLGLLINVSSSILDPVLVPILGRVVIHEMMPKRRGLYAWSGLHQLRFDKVVDCLVSDLNVAGTERDVRDLSTKTALEFGALEPLLMLYKRRLLEVLGRGVRLHSDYSNAQVFFVLWALGHCGERDADALVNTVLRNSALFARAFQCSVNHAMWLQKPCSFWN
;
A
#
# COMPACT_ATOMS: atom_id res chain seq x y z
N MET A 1 -4.83 12.12 6.30
CA MET A 1 -5.45 11.70 7.58
C MET A 1 -4.40 11.86 8.67
N ARG A 2 -4.76 11.86 9.95
CA ARG A 2 -3.76 11.89 11.03
C ARG A 2 -4.31 11.17 12.26
N TYR A 3 -3.54 10.26 12.82
CA TYR A 3 -3.80 9.81 14.20
C TYR A 3 -3.65 10.99 15.18
N MET A 4 -4.70 11.24 15.96
CA MET A 4 -4.67 12.15 17.10
C MET A 4 -3.68 11.63 18.15
N GLU A 5 -3.15 12.51 19.01
CA GLU A 5 -2.14 12.15 20.02
C GLU A 5 -2.62 11.09 21.04
N ASP A 6 -3.93 10.85 21.11
CA ASP A 6 -4.55 9.76 21.89
C ASP A 6 -4.35 8.36 21.30
N GLY A 7 -3.80 8.29 20.07
CA GLY A 7 -3.64 7.16 19.17
C GLY A 7 -4.75 6.12 19.13
N LYS A 8 -5.97 6.55 19.41
CA LYS A 8 -7.20 5.76 19.25
C LYS A 8 -8.13 6.40 18.23
N THR A 9 -7.90 7.67 17.90
CA THR A 9 -8.74 8.44 16.99
C THR A 9 -8.01 8.73 15.68
N LEU A 10 -8.55 8.20 14.58
CA LEU A 10 -8.11 8.54 13.23
C LEU A 10 -8.88 9.77 12.74
N PHE A 11 -8.19 10.90 12.57
CA PHE A 11 -8.78 12.08 11.96
C PHE A 11 -8.73 11.99 10.44
N VAL A 12 -9.90 11.96 9.81
CA VAL A 12 -10.06 12.04 8.35
C VAL A 12 -10.51 13.46 8.00
N PRO A 13 -9.67 14.26 7.30
CA PRO A 13 -10.04 15.62 6.91
C PRO A 13 -11.32 15.65 6.07
N PRO A 14 -12.16 16.69 6.20
CA PRO A 14 -13.38 16.84 5.40
C PRO A 14 -13.16 16.77 3.89
N GLY A 15 -12.01 17.23 3.38
CA GLY A 15 -11.67 17.12 1.95
C GLY A 15 -11.44 15.69 1.45
N LEU A 16 -10.96 14.80 2.33
CA LEU A 16 -10.90 13.34 2.07
C LEU A 16 -12.28 12.69 2.22
N LEU A 17 -13.09 13.23 3.14
CA LEU A 17 -14.49 12.83 3.28
C LEU A 17 -15.35 13.27 2.08
N GLY A 18 -15.03 14.37 1.37
CA GLY A 18 -15.75 14.76 0.15
C GLY A 18 -15.70 13.70 -0.96
N LEU A 19 -14.58 12.96 -1.06
CA LEU A 19 -14.43 11.77 -1.91
C LEU A 19 -15.16 10.53 -1.36
N LEU A 20 -15.32 10.42 -0.04
CA LEU A 20 -16.02 9.31 0.63
C LEU A 20 -17.55 9.51 0.73
N ILE A 21 -18.03 10.75 0.77
CA ILE A 21 -19.42 11.12 1.08
C ILE A 21 -20.25 11.32 -0.20
N ASN A 22 -19.66 11.73 -1.32
CA ASN A 22 -20.36 11.78 -2.61
C ASN A 22 -20.57 10.40 -3.26
N VAL A 23 -20.11 9.33 -2.60
CA VAL A 23 -20.30 7.94 -3.00
C VAL A 23 -21.41 7.37 -2.13
N SER A 24 -22.65 7.61 -2.56
CA SER A 24 -23.92 7.07 -2.05
C SER A 24 -23.81 5.88 -1.06
N SER A 25 -23.92 6.18 0.23
CA SER A 25 -24.59 5.42 1.31
C SER A 25 -24.47 3.89 1.44
N SER A 26 -23.48 3.23 0.83
CA SER A 26 -23.22 1.81 1.10
C SER A 26 -21.75 1.46 0.99
N ILE A 27 -20.99 1.70 2.07
CA ILE A 27 -19.74 1.00 2.44
C ILE A 27 -18.75 0.89 1.26
N LEU A 28 -17.78 1.80 1.12
CA LEU A 28 -16.73 1.83 0.08
C LEU A 28 -16.96 0.91 -1.14
N ASP A 29 -17.34 1.50 -2.27
CA ASP A 29 -17.24 0.85 -3.59
C ASP A 29 -15.90 0.09 -3.67
N PRO A 30 -15.88 -1.19 -4.08
CA PRO A 30 -14.65 -1.95 -4.23
C PRO A 30 -13.56 -1.19 -5.00
N VAL A 31 -13.91 -0.31 -5.93
CA VAL A 31 -12.96 0.56 -6.67
C VAL A 31 -12.21 1.53 -5.76
N LEU A 32 -12.83 1.98 -4.67
CA LEU A 32 -12.25 2.93 -3.73
C LEU A 32 -11.39 2.26 -2.67
N VAL A 33 -11.56 0.96 -2.44
CA VAL A 33 -10.79 0.23 -1.41
C VAL A 33 -9.28 0.38 -1.64
N PRO A 34 -8.72 0.13 -2.84
CA PRO A 34 -7.28 0.27 -3.07
C PRO A 34 -6.77 1.72 -2.89
N ILE A 35 -7.62 2.72 -3.11
CA ILE A 35 -7.24 4.14 -3.10
C ILE A 35 -7.36 4.74 -1.71
N LEU A 36 -8.51 4.56 -1.05
CA LEU A 36 -8.82 5.17 0.24
C LEU A 36 -8.46 4.25 1.40
N GLY A 37 -8.61 2.94 1.20
CA GLY A 37 -8.19 1.93 2.17
C GLY A 37 -6.69 1.97 2.43
N ARG A 38 -5.85 2.32 1.43
CA ARG A 38 -4.40 2.51 1.65
C ARG A 38 -4.14 3.57 2.72
N VAL A 39 -4.85 4.70 2.67
CA VAL A 39 -4.63 5.82 3.60
C VAL A 39 -5.05 5.43 5.01
N VAL A 40 -6.14 4.67 5.15
CA VAL A 40 -6.59 4.16 6.44
C VAL A 40 -5.60 3.14 6.99
N ILE A 41 -5.22 2.13 6.21
CA ILE A 41 -4.29 1.07 6.64
C ILE A 41 -2.91 1.67 6.96
N HIS A 42 -2.42 2.60 6.14
CA HIS A 42 -1.17 3.31 6.38
C HIS A 42 -1.15 3.96 7.76
N GLU A 43 -2.23 4.66 8.11
CA GLU A 43 -2.33 5.30 9.41
C GLU A 43 -2.42 4.27 10.55
N MET A 44 -3.10 3.14 10.34
CA MET A 44 -3.25 2.08 11.34
C MET A 44 -1.95 1.29 11.58
N MET A 45 -0.97 1.38 10.69
CA MET A 45 0.30 0.69 10.87
C MET A 45 1.10 1.31 12.04
N PRO A 46 1.70 0.48 12.91
CA PRO A 46 2.56 0.97 13.96
C PRO A 46 3.71 1.82 13.40
N LYS A 47 4.06 2.88 14.14
CA LYS A 47 5.09 3.83 13.73
C LYS A 47 6.47 3.36 14.16
N ARG A 48 7.53 3.99 13.64
CA ARG A 48 8.90 3.69 14.07
C ARG A 48 9.20 4.16 15.50
N ARG A 49 8.53 5.22 15.95
CA ARG A 49 8.71 5.85 17.28
C ARG A 49 7.37 6.36 17.79
N GLY A 50 7.25 6.49 19.11
CA GLY A 50 6.06 7.00 19.81
C GLY A 50 5.25 5.92 20.52
N LEU A 51 4.10 6.30 21.08
CA LEU A 51 3.23 5.43 21.89
C LEU A 51 2.68 4.21 21.13
N TYR A 52 2.65 4.25 19.81
CA TYR A 52 2.12 3.20 18.93
C TYR A 52 3.23 2.63 18.04
N ALA A 53 4.45 2.57 18.58
CA ALA A 53 5.57 2.01 17.88
C ALA A 53 5.51 0.49 17.82
N TRP A 54 6.17 -0.10 16.83
CA TRP A 54 6.40 -1.54 16.82
C TRP A 54 7.09 -2.00 18.10
N SER A 55 6.69 -3.15 18.64
CA SER A 55 7.44 -3.77 19.75
C SER A 55 8.83 -4.20 19.28
N GLY A 56 9.80 -4.32 20.18
CA GLY A 56 11.24 -4.41 19.84
C GLY A 56 11.58 -5.38 18.70
N LEU A 57 11.08 -6.62 18.73
CA LEU A 57 11.33 -7.60 17.66
C LEU A 57 10.70 -7.19 16.32
N HIS A 58 9.49 -6.64 16.33
CA HIS A 58 8.82 -6.18 15.12
C HIS A 58 9.48 -4.92 14.56
N GLN A 59 9.98 -4.04 15.42
CA GLN A 59 10.73 -2.87 15.00
C GLN A 59 12.02 -3.28 14.28
N LEU A 60 12.75 -4.26 14.81
CA LEU A 60 13.95 -4.81 14.15
C LEU A 60 13.63 -5.44 12.79
N ARG A 61 12.50 -6.16 12.67
CA ARG A 61 12.07 -6.72 11.38
C ARG A 61 11.72 -5.61 10.39
N PHE A 62 10.96 -4.61 10.84
CA PHE A 62 10.61 -3.45 10.02
C PHE A 62 11.85 -2.68 9.56
N ASP A 63 12.82 -2.41 10.45
CA ASP A 63 14.07 -1.73 10.09
C ASP A 63 14.87 -2.55 9.05
N LYS A 64 14.90 -3.89 9.14
CA LYS A 64 15.52 -4.73 8.09
C LYS A 64 14.85 -4.60 6.72
N VAL A 65 13.52 -4.46 6.70
CA VAL A 65 12.80 -4.21 5.44
C VAL A 65 13.15 -2.84 4.89
N VAL A 66 13.17 -1.81 5.74
CA VAL A 66 13.58 -0.45 5.36
C VAL A 66 14.99 -0.47 4.78
N ASP A 67 15.94 -1.11 5.45
CA ASP A 67 17.34 -1.20 5.00
C ASP A 67 17.46 -1.96 3.66
N CYS A 68 16.64 -2.99 3.43
CA CYS A 68 16.54 -3.68 2.14
C CYS A 68 16.00 -2.76 1.03
N LEU A 69 14.98 -1.95 1.34
CA LEU A 69 14.35 -1.05 0.37
C LEU A 69 15.23 0.16 0.03
N VAL A 70 16.11 0.59 0.93
CA VAL A 70 17.07 1.68 0.66
C VAL A 70 17.93 1.35 -0.58
N SER A 71 18.36 0.10 -0.74
CA SER A 71 19.14 -0.29 -1.92
C SER A 71 18.33 -0.35 -3.22
N ASP A 72 17.01 -0.52 -3.12
CA ASP A 72 16.12 -0.58 -4.28
C ASP A 72 15.62 0.80 -4.73
N LEU A 73 15.52 1.74 -3.79
CA LEU A 73 15.09 3.11 -4.03
C LEU A 73 16.20 3.93 -4.69
N ASN A 74 16.21 3.93 -6.02
CA ASN A 74 17.12 4.73 -6.83
C ASN A 74 16.64 6.19 -6.98
N VAL A 75 16.59 6.94 -5.87
CA VAL A 75 16.19 8.35 -5.84
C VAL A 75 17.35 9.27 -5.46
N ALA A 76 17.41 10.45 -6.07
CA ALA A 76 18.38 11.49 -5.70
C ALA A 76 17.91 12.23 -4.43
N GLY A 77 18.79 12.39 -3.45
CA GLY A 77 18.47 13.09 -2.22
C GLY A 77 19.54 12.90 -1.15
N THR A 78 19.31 13.49 0.03
CA THR A 78 20.15 13.20 1.19
C THR A 78 19.87 11.79 1.70
N GLU A 79 20.80 11.21 2.46
CA GLU A 79 20.58 9.91 3.13
C GLU A 79 19.29 9.90 3.97
N ARG A 80 18.96 11.05 4.57
CA ARG A 80 17.72 11.23 5.33
C ARG A 80 16.48 11.14 4.43
N ASP A 81 16.50 11.80 3.28
CA ASP A 81 15.37 11.77 2.33
C ASP A 81 15.12 10.35 1.83
N VAL A 82 16.18 9.64 1.45
CA VAL A 82 16.11 8.24 1.02
C VAL A 82 15.54 7.36 2.13
N ARG A 83 15.97 7.56 3.38
CA ARG A 83 15.51 6.75 4.51
C ARG A 83 14.06 7.05 4.90
N ASP A 84 13.64 8.31 4.83
CA ASP A 84 12.26 8.71 5.07
C ASP A 84 11.33 8.11 3.99
N LEU A 85 11.74 8.16 2.71
CA LEU A 85 11.01 7.50 1.62
C LEU A 85 10.99 5.97 1.77
N SER A 86 12.10 5.35 2.17
CA SER A 86 12.18 3.91 2.42
C SER A 86 11.24 3.46 3.54
N THR A 87 11.12 4.28 4.59
CA THR A 87 10.18 4.04 5.69
C THR A 87 8.74 4.10 5.18
N LYS A 88 8.39 5.13 4.39
CA LYS A 88 7.07 5.24 3.75
C LYS A 88 6.78 4.04 2.84
N THR A 89 7.76 3.66 2.01
CA THR A 89 7.69 2.52 1.08
C THR A 89 7.47 1.21 1.82
N ALA A 90 8.15 0.99 2.95
CA ALA A 90 7.96 -0.18 3.79
C ALA A 90 6.54 -0.29 4.35
N LEU A 91 5.96 0.84 4.81
CA LEU A 91 4.58 0.87 5.29
C LEU A 91 3.58 0.54 4.18
N GLU A 92 3.74 1.15 3.01
CA GLU A 92 2.90 0.85 1.84
C GLU A 92 3.03 -0.61 1.38
N PHE A 93 4.26 -1.16 1.41
CA PHE A 93 4.50 -2.56 1.12
C PHE A 93 3.83 -3.50 2.11
N GLY A 94 3.95 -3.21 3.42
CA GLY A 94 3.26 -3.96 4.47
C GLY A 94 1.74 -3.88 4.34
N ALA A 95 1.21 -2.75 3.85
CA ALA A 95 -0.22 -2.51 3.69
C ALA A 95 -0.85 -3.25 2.49
N LEU A 96 -0.06 -3.65 1.48
CA LEU A 96 -0.59 -4.25 0.25
C LEU A 96 -1.42 -5.51 0.51
N GLU A 97 -0.90 -6.44 1.32
CA GLU A 97 -1.58 -7.71 1.59
C GLU A 97 -2.91 -7.53 2.35
N PRO A 98 -2.96 -6.84 3.52
CA PRO A 98 -4.22 -6.62 4.21
C PRO A 98 -5.21 -5.81 3.35
N LEU A 99 -4.73 -4.86 2.54
CA LEU A 99 -5.58 -4.09 1.63
C LEU A 99 -6.17 -4.97 0.52
N LEU A 100 -5.38 -5.87 -0.06
CA LEU A 100 -5.86 -6.82 -1.07
C LEU A 100 -6.90 -7.79 -0.49
N MET A 101 -6.70 -8.25 0.75
CA MET A 101 -7.69 -9.08 1.44
C MET A 101 -9.01 -8.33 1.66
N LEU A 102 -8.94 -7.07 2.11
CA LEU A 102 -10.11 -6.22 2.30
C LEU A 102 -10.85 -6.01 0.97
N TYR A 103 -10.12 -5.69 -0.09
CA TYR A 103 -10.68 -5.50 -1.43
C TYR A 103 -11.42 -6.75 -1.94
N LYS A 104 -10.80 -7.93 -1.83
CA LYS A 104 -11.43 -9.20 -2.24
C LYS A 104 -12.70 -9.49 -1.45
N ARG A 105 -12.70 -9.22 -0.14
CA ARG A 105 -13.89 -9.36 0.70
C ARG A 105 -15.00 -8.41 0.24
N ARG A 106 -14.66 -7.14 0.01
CA ARG A 106 -15.64 -6.13 -0.41
C ARG A 106 -16.25 -6.43 -1.78
N LEU A 107 -15.42 -6.85 -2.74
CA LEU A 107 -15.90 -7.35 -4.02
C LEU A 107 -16.94 -8.46 -3.86
N LEU A 108 -16.63 -9.44 -3.01
CA LEU A 108 -17.52 -10.56 -2.77
C LEU A 108 -18.85 -10.12 -2.13
N GLU A 109 -18.81 -9.20 -1.17
CA GLU A 109 -20.00 -8.68 -0.49
C GLU A 109 -20.91 -7.85 -1.40
N VAL A 110 -20.32 -7.01 -2.26
CA VAL A 110 -21.07 -6.06 -3.10
C VAL A 110 -21.53 -6.69 -4.40
N LEU A 111 -20.66 -7.49 -5.03
CA LEU A 111 -20.87 -7.98 -6.39
C LEU A 111 -21.08 -9.49 -6.44
N GLY A 112 -20.83 -10.22 -5.35
CA GLY A 112 -20.92 -11.68 -5.34
C GLY A 112 -19.68 -12.38 -5.91
N ARG A 113 -19.74 -13.72 -5.98
CA ARG A 113 -18.62 -14.54 -6.46
C ARG A 113 -18.49 -14.45 -7.98
N GLY A 114 -17.26 -14.25 -8.46
CA GLY A 114 -16.93 -14.37 -9.89
C GLY A 114 -17.16 -13.12 -10.74
N VAL A 115 -17.65 -12.02 -10.16
CA VAL A 115 -17.80 -10.75 -10.88
C VAL A 115 -16.43 -10.10 -11.10
N ARG A 116 -16.19 -9.65 -12.34
CA ARG A 116 -15.02 -8.86 -12.72
C ARG A 116 -15.41 -7.40 -12.85
N LEU A 117 -14.57 -6.51 -12.31
CA LEU A 117 -14.73 -5.05 -12.51
C LEU A 117 -14.34 -4.60 -13.92
N HIS A 118 -13.53 -5.40 -14.63
CA HIS A 118 -13.06 -5.10 -15.99
C HIS A 118 -13.04 -6.39 -16.82
N SER A 119 -13.35 -6.30 -18.11
CA SER A 119 -13.39 -7.46 -19.01
C SER A 119 -12.01 -8.13 -19.15
N ASP A 120 -11.00 -7.31 -19.39
CA ASP A 120 -9.66 -7.76 -19.79
C ASP A 120 -8.69 -8.00 -18.62
N TYR A 121 -9.07 -7.55 -17.42
CA TYR A 121 -8.22 -7.64 -16.24
C TYR A 121 -8.89 -8.46 -15.15
N SER A 122 -8.10 -9.31 -14.49
CA SER A 122 -8.52 -9.93 -13.23
C SER A 122 -8.69 -8.86 -12.15
N ASN A 123 -9.53 -9.13 -11.16
CA ASN A 123 -9.71 -8.22 -10.03
C ASN A 123 -8.40 -7.95 -9.26
N ALA A 124 -7.46 -8.91 -9.24
CA ALA A 124 -6.14 -8.69 -8.65
C ALA A 124 -5.31 -7.67 -9.45
N GLN A 125 -5.37 -7.70 -10.79
CA GLN A 125 -4.72 -6.70 -11.62
C GLN A 125 -5.37 -5.32 -11.43
N VAL A 126 -6.71 -5.27 -11.43
CA VAL A 126 -7.47 -4.03 -11.17
C VAL A 126 -7.10 -3.43 -9.81
N PHE A 127 -6.96 -4.25 -8.77
CA PHE A 127 -6.50 -3.81 -7.46
C PHE A 127 -5.18 -3.03 -7.53
N PHE A 128 -4.15 -3.61 -8.16
CA PHE A 128 -2.83 -2.98 -8.21
C PHE A 128 -2.82 -1.72 -9.07
N VAL A 129 -3.60 -1.68 -10.15
CA VAL A 129 -3.76 -0.47 -10.97
C VAL A 129 -4.42 0.63 -10.15
N LEU A 130 -5.53 0.34 -9.46
CA LEU A 130 -6.23 1.32 -8.63
C LEU A 130 -5.38 1.79 -7.45
N TRP A 131 -4.64 0.87 -6.82
CA TRP A 131 -3.71 1.22 -5.74
C TRP A 131 -2.62 2.17 -6.24
N ALA A 132 -1.99 1.87 -7.39
CA ALA A 132 -0.97 2.73 -8.00
C ALA A 132 -1.54 4.10 -8.40
N LEU A 133 -2.75 4.15 -8.98
CA LEU A 133 -3.46 5.40 -9.28
C LEU A 133 -3.70 6.25 -8.03
N GLY A 134 -3.89 5.61 -6.88
CA GLY A 134 -4.02 6.29 -5.60
C GLY A 134 -2.81 7.14 -5.21
N HIS A 135 -1.63 6.87 -5.77
CA HIS A 135 -0.39 7.63 -5.52
C HIS A 135 -0.09 8.70 -6.56
N CYS A 136 -0.85 8.79 -7.65
CA CYS A 136 -0.60 9.78 -8.70
C CYS A 136 -0.67 11.21 -8.12
N GLY A 137 0.36 12.01 -8.42
CA GLY A 137 0.50 13.38 -7.92
C GLY A 137 1.22 13.51 -6.57
N GLU A 138 1.56 12.41 -5.90
CA GLU A 138 2.48 12.45 -4.76
C GLU A 138 3.94 12.64 -5.23
N ARG A 139 4.75 13.32 -4.41
CA ARG A 139 6.20 13.41 -4.64
C ARG A 139 6.84 12.02 -4.54
N ASP A 140 7.74 11.70 -5.47
CA ASP A 140 8.48 10.42 -5.57
C ASP A 140 7.55 9.18 -5.67
N ALA A 141 6.31 9.38 -6.15
CA ALA A 141 5.30 8.33 -6.26
C ALA A 141 5.73 7.19 -7.18
N ASP A 142 6.41 7.50 -8.28
CA ASP A 142 6.92 6.52 -9.24
C ASP A 142 7.96 5.60 -8.60
N ALA A 143 8.93 6.15 -7.88
CA ALA A 143 9.93 5.39 -7.16
C ALA A 143 9.29 4.50 -6.08
N LEU A 144 8.37 5.05 -5.30
CA LEU A 144 7.64 4.31 -4.27
C LEU A 144 6.83 3.17 -4.88
N VAL A 145 5.94 3.46 -5.83
CA VAL A 145 5.03 2.48 -6.44
C VAL A 145 5.83 1.36 -7.10
N ASN A 146 6.83 1.71 -7.92
CA ASN A 146 7.63 0.71 -8.60
C ASN A 146 8.40 -0.17 -7.62
N THR A 147 8.97 0.41 -6.56
CA THR A 147 9.71 -0.35 -5.54
C THR A 147 8.79 -1.31 -4.79
N VAL A 148 7.62 -0.85 -4.35
CA VAL A 148 6.63 -1.69 -3.67
C VAL A 148 6.17 -2.85 -4.56
N LEU A 149 5.83 -2.57 -5.82
CA LEU A 149 5.30 -3.58 -6.74
C LEU A 149 6.36 -4.60 -7.16
N ARG A 150 7.61 -4.17 -7.39
CA ARG A 150 8.75 -5.07 -7.69
C ARG A 150 9.03 -6.05 -6.56
N ASN A 151 8.85 -5.60 -5.32
CA ASN A 151 9.03 -6.41 -4.12
C ASN A 151 7.79 -7.26 -3.76
N SER A 152 6.68 -7.08 -4.45
CA SER A 152 5.42 -7.78 -4.15
C SER A 152 5.26 -9.07 -4.97
N ALA A 153 5.39 -10.23 -4.28
CA ALA A 153 5.06 -11.53 -4.87
C ALA A 153 3.58 -11.61 -5.32
N LEU A 154 2.69 -10.87 -4.67
CA LEU A 154 1.27 -10.79 -5.05
C LEU A 154 1.11 -10.07 -6.40
N PHE A 155 1.85 -8.99 -6.63
CA PHE A 155 1.87 -8.27 -7.91
C PHE A 155 2.47 -9.15 -9.01
N ALA A 156 3.65 -9.74 -8.76
CA ALA A 156 4.31 -10.62 -9.73
C ALA A 156 3.40 -11.77 -10.17
N ARG A 157 2.62 -12.35 -9.25
CA ARG A 157 1.63 -13.38 -9.58
C ARG A 157 0.45 -12.83 -10.38
N ALA A 158 -0.07 -11.66 -10.02
CA ALA A 158 -1.23 -11.06 -10.70
C ALA A 158 -0.93 -10.68 -12.16
N PHE A 159 0.29 -10.24 -12.46
CA PHE A 159 0.73 -9.83 -13.80
C PHE A 159 1.64 -10.84 -14.50
N GLN A 160 1.85 -12.02 -13.89
CA GLN A 160 2.71 -13.07 -14.44
C GLN A 160 4.12 -12.55 -14.78
N CYS A 161 4.70 -11.76 -13.87
CA CYS A 161 6.04 -11.20 -14.05
C CYS A 161 7.09 -12.31 -14.13
N SER A 162 8.07 -12.15 -15.03
CA SER A 162 9.12 -13.13 -15.31
C SER A 162 10.46 -12.42 -15.44
N VAL A 163 11.56 -13.18 -15.51
CA VAL A 163 12.96 -12.67 -15.54
C VAL A 163 13.24 -11.59 -16.58
N ASN A 164 12.47 -11.53 -17.67
CA ASN A 164 12.65 -10.56 -18.75
C ASN A 164 11.82 -9.28 -18.55
N HIS A 165 11.02 -9.19 -17.50
CA HIS A 165 10.18 -8.02 -17.21
C HIS A 165 10.91 -7.06 -16.26
N ALA A 166 10.85 -5.75 -16.54
CA ALA A 166 11.47 -4.72 -15.70
C ALA A 166 11.00 -4.75 -14.23
N MET A 167 9.78 -5.23 -14.00
CA MET A 167 9.18 -5.34 -12.68
C MET A 167 9.59 -6.62 -11.91
N TRP A 168 10.42 -7.49 -12.49
CA TRP A 168 10.90 -8.69 -11.82
C TRP A 168 12.18 -8.40 -11.02
N LEU A 169 12.26 -8.95 -9.81
CA LEU A 169 13.43 -8.91 -8.95
C LEU A 169 13.86 -10.35 -8.62
N GLN A 170 15.17 -10.60 -8.75
CA GLN A 170 15.75 -11.90 -8.38
C GLN A 170 15.69 -12.12 -6.86
N LYS A 171 15.84 -11.05 -6.08
CA LYS A 171 15.86 -11.07 -4.61
C LYS A 171 14.96 -9.95 -4.08
N PRO A 172 13.64 -10.17 -3.98
CA PRO A 172 12.74 -9.18 -3.39
C PRO A 172 12.93 -9.11 -1.86
N CYS A 173 12.74 -7.92 -1.30
CA CYS A 173 12.57 -7.71 0.12
C CYS A 173 11.30 -8.43 0.62
N SER A 174 11.39 -9.07 1.79
CA SER A 174 10.27 -9.75 2.43
C SER A 174 9.76 -8.94 3.62
N PHE A 175 8.46 -8.62 3.66
CA PHE A 175 7.85 -7.96 4.81
C PHE A 175 7.26 -8.96 5.81
N TRP A 176 6.51 -9.96 5.33
CA TRP A 176 5.75 -10.90 6.18
C TRP A 176 6.36 -12.30 6.29
N ASN A 177 7.41 -12.64 5.52
CA ASN A 177 8.19 -13.89 5.67
C ASN A 177 9.49 -13.66 6.43
#